data_AF-A0A0K0EAH4-F1
#
_entry.id   AF-A0A0K0EAH4-F1
#
_cell.length_a   1.000
_cell.length_b   1.000
_cell.length_c   1.000
_cell.angle_alpha   90.00
_cell.angle_beta   90.00
_cell.angle_gamma   90.00
#
_symmetry.space_group_name_H-M   'P 1'
#
loop_
_entity.id
_entity.type
_entity.pdbx_description
1 polymer ?
#
loop_
_entity_poly.entity_id
_entity_poly.type
_entity_poly.pdbx_seq_one_letter_code
_entity_poly.pdbx_strand_id
1 'polypeptide(L)'
;MIFVSKTLFEEYGSIPFWVKRNCLVSNFGQKNEDKIKYIVFIDGDMGVVNPLHRLEEYLPKNEEEILFYDRMFNNEIMAGSYIIRNNLYTRNFINYFANYEYKIPKTTSHYNDNVALQAVFLDLVGSTKYPKQYKHCLHIFSNATTFEQNMIFVSCIRYILNLLNEEPNNPDYHTYDKGKIKILRKLSPKRWARDTWLYHWLFCEDDFMLHGWKKDEIASHPKIFLTEFNPTESLCKSSNFLEAWNYNLSAKVSCKEINENFMGWVQMTYINHLNDLNLSKVLFVK
;
A
#
# COMPACT_ATOMS: atom_id res chain seq x y z
N MET A 1 -14.27 3.60 -9.33
CA MET A 1 -12.98 4.33 -9.30
C MET A 1 -13.28 5.80 -9.11
N ILE A 2 -12.75 6.43 -8.05
CA ILE A 2 -12.93 7.86 -7.82
C ILE A 2 -11.80 8.57 -8.57
N PHE A 3 -12.14 9.28 -9.64
CA PHE A 3 -11.21 10.23 -10.25
C PHE A 3 -11.34 11.55 -9.52
N VAL A 4 -10.33 11.89 -8.72
CA VAL A 4 -10.22 13.23 -8.16
C VAL A 4 -9.73 14.16 -9.27
N SER A 5 -10.58 15.08 -9.72
CA SER A 5 -10.16 16.11 -10.67
C SER A 5 -9.10 17.00 -10.01
N LYS A 6 -8.16 17.50 -10.82
CA LYS A 6 -7.13 18.47 -10.41
C LYS A 6 -7.74 19.66 -9.62
N THR A 7 -8.96 20.06 -9.97
CA THR A 7 -9.71 21.15 -9.34
C THR A 7 -9.92 21.00 -7.84
N LEU A 8 -10.07 19.77 -7.32
CA LEU A 8 -10.22 19.54 -5.86
C LEU A 8 -8.91 19.80 -5.08
N PHE A 9 -7.75 19.80 -5.74
CA PHE A 9 -6.45 19.98 -5.08
C PHE A 9 -6.00 21.45 -4.98
N GLU A 10 -6.55 22.33 -5.80
CA GLU A 10 -6.18 23.75 -5.86
C GLU A 10 -6.69 24.54 -4.64
N GLU A 11 -7.71 24.05 -3.94
CA GLU A 11 -8.27 24.69 -2.74
C GLU A 11 -7.39 24.56 -1.48
N TYR A 12 -6.44 23.61 -1.48
CA TYR A 12 -5.58 23.36 -0.33
C TYR A 12 -4.19 23.95 -0.60
N GLY A 13 -3.67 24.77 0.31
CA GLY A 13 -2.38 25.46 0.18
C GLY A 13 -1.13 24.53 0.14
N SER A 14 -0.06 24.91 0.84
CA SER A 14 1.25 24.23 0.85
C SER A 14 1.31 22.88 1.60
N ILE A 15 0.18 22.17 1.68
CA ILE A 15 0.06 20.86 2.33
C ILE A 15 0.60 19.78 1.37
N PRO A 16 1.32 18.74 1.84
CA PRO A 16 1.74 17.61 1.02
C PRO A 16 0.59 16.91 0.31
N PHE A 17 0.85 16.44 -0.92
CA PHE A 17 -0.17 15.81 -1.76
C PHE A 17 -0.85 14.60 -1.10
N TRP A 18 -0.08 13.78 -0.40
CA TRP A 18 -0.58 12.57 0.28
C TRP A 18 -1.58 12.91 1.42
N VAL A 19 -1.46 14.08 2.04
CA VAL A 19 -2.42 14.55 3.06
C VAL A 19 -3.71 14.97 2.39
N LYS A 20 -3.62 15.78 1.33
CA LYS A 20 -4.77 16.25 0.55
C LYS A 20 -5.59 15.07 0.02
N ARG A 21 -4.93 14.07 -0.59
CA ARG A 21 -5.63 12.92 -1.17
C ARG A 21 -6.36 12.08 -0.12
N ASN A 22 -5.75 11.84 1.05
CA ASN A 22 -6.39 11.06 2.12
C ASN A 22 -7.54 11.84 2.78
N CYS A 23 -7.36 13.15 3.03
CA CYS A 23 -8.44 14.01 3.53
C CYS A 23 -9.64 14.00 2.57
N LEU A 24 -9.38 14.11 1.27
CA LEU A 24 -10.42 14.06 0.26
C LEU A 24 -11.13 12.69 0.22
N VAL A 25 -10.40 11.59 0.29
CA VAL A 25 -10.99 10.24 0.35
C VAL A 25 -11.96 10.12 1.53
N SER A 26 -11.55 10.60 2.71
CA SER A 26 -12.40 10.61 3.90
C SER A 26 -13.67 11.46 3.70
N ASN A 27 -13.52 12.72 3.27
CA ASN A 27 -14.65 13.64 3.11
C ASN A 27 -15.61 13.21 1.99
N PHE A 28 -15.07 12.71 0.87
CA PHE A 28 -15.86 12.19 -0.23
C PHE A 28 -16.61 10.91 0.18
N GLY A 29 -15.94 10.02 0.92
CA GLY A 29 -16.56 8.83 1.50
C GLY A 29 -17.72 9.19 2.42
N GLN A 30 -17.55 10.19 3.28
CA GLN A 30 -18.61 10.68 4.17
C GLN A 30 -19.80 11.26 3.39
N LYS A 31 -19.54 12.14 2.41
CA LYS A 31 -20.59 12.76 1.59
C LYS A 31 -21.42 11.74 0.79
N ASN A 32 -20.86 10.55 0.53
CA ASN A 32 -21.48 9.50 -0.26
C ASN A 32 -21.65 8.19 0.52
N GLU A 33 -21.77 8.25 1.85
CA GLU A 33 -21.81 7.04 2.68
C GLU A 33 -22.99 6.11 2.36
N ASP A 34 -24.15 6.66 1.97
CA ASP A 34 -25.31 5.89 1.56
C ASP A 34 -25.18 5.24 0.17
N LYS A 35 -24.20 5.68 -0.64
CA LYS A 35 -24.04 5.27 -2.05
C LYS A 35 -22.81 4.40 -2.27
N ILE A 36 -21.74 4.62 -1.52
CA ILE A 36 -20.45 3.97 -1.68
C ILE A 36 -20.23 3.07 -0.48
N LYS A 37 -20.22 1.76 -0.71
CA LYS A 37 -19.97 0.75 0.34
C LYS A 37 -18.49 0.48 0.58
N TYR A 38 -17.68 0.55 -0.48
CA TYR A 38 -16.25 0.29 -0.46
C TYR A 38 -15.51 1.39 -1.18
N ILE A 39 -14.33 1.75 -0.67
CA ILE A 39 -13.41 2.66 -1.32
C ILE A 39 -12.15 1.89 -1.64
N VAL A 40 -11.79 1.88 -2.92
CA VAL A 40 -10.54 1.34 -3.43
C VAL A 40 -9.71 2.55 -3.86
N PHE A 41 -8.69 2.85 -3.06
CA PHE A 41 -7.74 3.93 -3.34
C PHE A 41 -6.54 3.34 -4.08
N ILE A 42 -6.12 3.99 -5.17
CA ILE A 42 -4.94 3.65 -5.95
C ILE A 42 -4.21 4.92 -6.39
N ASP A 43 -2.89 4.84 -6.50
CA ASP A 43 -2.06 5.91 -7.03
C ASP A 43 -2.22 6.07 -8.55
N GLY A 44 -1.91 7.27 -9.04
CA GLY A 44 -2.09 7.63 -10.45
C GLY A 44 -1.15 6.92 -11.41
N ASP A 45 -0.10 6.26 -10.91
CA ASP A 45 0.83 5.42 -11.66
C ASP A 45 0.60 3.91 -11.42
N MET A 46 -0.62 3.55 -11.00
CA MET A 46 -1.09 2.17 -10.96
C MET A 46 -2.00 1.85 -12.15
N GLY A 47 -1.83 0.67 -12.75
CA GLY A 47 -2.68 0.23 -13.84
C GLY A 47 -3.06 -1.25 -13.74
N VAL A 48 -4.26 -1.58 -14.24
CA VAL A 48 -4.74 -2.96 -14.34
C VAL A 48 -4.01 -3.65 -15.49
N VAL A 49 -3.26 -4.70 -15.19
CA VAL A 49 -2.55 -5.53 -16.19
C VAL A 49 -3.36 -6.73 -16.62
N ASN A 50 -4.13 -7.31 -15.70
CA ASN A 50 -4.95 -8.48 -15.99
C ASN A 50 -6.41 -8.20 -15.61
N PRO A 51 -7.27 -7.87 -16.58
CA PRO A 51 -8.68 -7.59 -16.35
C PRO A 51 -9.52 -8.85 -16.13
N LEU A 52 -8.92 -10.05 -16.12
CA LEU A 52 -9.62 -11.29 -15.74
C LEU A 52 -9.91 -11.35 -14.24
N HIS A 53 -9.09 -10.68 -13.43
CA HIS A 53 -9.33 -10.51 -11.99
C HIS A 53 -10.45 -9.50 -11.75
N ARG A 54 -11.34 -9.85 -10.84
CA ARG A 54 -12.44 -8.97 -10.44
C ARG A 54 -12.10 -8.23 -9.15
N LEU A 55 -12.40 -6.93 -9.12
CA LEU A 55 -12.15 -6.10 -7.94
C LEU A 55 -12.81 -6.66 -6.67
N GLU A 56 -13.97 -7.29 -6.82
CA GLU A 56 -14.74 -7.91 -5.73
C GLU A 56 -13.99 -9.03 -5.00
N GLU A 57 -12.99 -9.67 -5.63
CA GLU A 57 -12.17 -10.72 -5.02
C GLU A 57 -11.29 -10.17 -3.89
N TYR A 58 -10.92 -8.90 -3.99
CA TYR A 58 -10.00 -8.19 -3.10
C TYR A 58 -10.71 -7.37 -2.02
N LEU A 59 -12.04 -7.26 -2.07
CA LEU A 59 -12.79 -6.45 -1.11
C LEU A 59 -12.77 -7.06 0.31
N PRO A 60 -12.94 -6.23 1.37
CA PRO A 60 -13.04 -6.68 2.75
C PRO A 60 -14.19 -7.68 2.99
N LYS A 61 -13.88 -8.84 3.55
CA LYS A 61 -14.80 -9.94 3.87
C LYS A 61 -15.08 -10.00 5.37
N ASN A 62 -16.26 -10.46 5.76
CA ASN A 62 -16.65 -10.66 7.17
C ASN A 62 -16.44 -9.40 8.03
N GLU A 63 -15.60 -9.45 9.05
CA GLU A 63 -15.27 -8.35 9.97
C GLU A 63 -14.22 -7.39 9.42
N GLU A 64 -13.60 -7.67 8.27
CA GLU A 64 -12.58 -6.81 7.69
C GLU A 64 -13.17 -5.45 7.30
N GLU A 65 -12.47 -4.38 7.69
CA GLU A 65 -12.84 -2.99 7.45
C GLU A 65 -11.75 -2.27 6.65
N ILE A 66 -10.47 -2.54 6.95
CA ILE A 66 -9.30 -1.88 6.38
C ILE A 66 -8.31 -2.92 5.86
N LEU A 67 -7.98 -2.86 4.58
CA LEU A 67 -6.97 -3.68 3.93
C LEU A 67 -5.83 -2.80 3.40
N PHE A 68 -4.63 -3.07 3.90
CA PHE A 68 -3.36 -2.62 3.34
C PHE A 68 -2.51 -3.84 2.99
N TYR A 69 -1.34 -3.65 2.39
CA TYR A 69 -0.42 -4.74 2.11
C TYR A 69 1.03 -4.29 2.28
N ASP A 70 1.91 -5.25 2.57
CA ASP A 70 3.35 -5.00 2.63
C ASP A 70 3.94 -4.78 1.23
N ARG A 71 4.85 -3.81 1.08
CA ARG A 71 5.68 -3.69 -0.13
C ARG A 71 6.52 -4.95 -0.30
N MET A 72 6.76 -5.39 -1.53
CA MET A 72 7.53 -6.62 -1.75
C MET A 72 9.01 -6.49 -1.39
N PHE A 73 9.64 -5.34 -1.71
CA PHE A 73 11.11 -5.15 -1.66
C PHE A 73 11.64 -4.48 -0.38
N ASN A 74 10.77 -4.03 0.52
CA ASN A 74 11.16 -3.42 1.79
C ASN A 74 10.10 -3.71 2.89
N ASN A 75 10.32 -3.20 4.10
CA ASN A 75 9.43 -3.44 5.25
C ASN A 75 8.31 -2.41 5.42
N GLU A 76 8.12 -1.53 4.44
CA GLU A 76 7.01 -0.57 4.47
C GLU A 76 5.68 -1.26 4.18
N ILE A 77 4.63 -0.72 4.81
CA ILE A 77 3.25 -0.93 4.41
C ILE A 77 2.99 0.01 3.23
N MET A 78 2.42 -0.49 2.15
CA MET A 78 2.15 0.29 0.93
C MET A 78 1.01 1.29 1.15
N ALA A 79 1.30 2.59 1.08
CA ALA A 79 0.33 3.68 1.21
C ALA A 79 -0.29 4.10 -0.14
N GLY A 80 0.33 3.70 -1.26
CA GLY A 80 -0.11 4.09 -2.61
C GLY A 80 -1.36 3.35 -3.08
N SER A 81 -1.81 2.30 -2.38
CA SER A 81 -3.17 1.80 -2.53
C SER A 81 -3.65 1.07 -1.29
N TYR A 82 -4.95 1.14 -1.04
CA TYR A 82 -5.64 0.46 0.06
C TYR A 82 -7.10 0.25 -0.29
N ILE A 83 -7.73 -0.73 0.37
CA ILE A 83 -9.15 -1.02 0.21
C ILE A 83 -9.82 -0.94 1.57
N ILE A 84 -10.86 -0.12 1.69
CA ILE A 84 -11.62 0.05 2.92
C ILE A 84 -13.11 -0.10 2.68
N ARG A 85 -13.85 -0.55 3.70
CA ARG A 85 -15.29 -0.29 3.79
C ARG A 85 -15.49 1.21 3.99
N ASN A 86 -16.56 1.79 3.48
CA ASN A 86 -16.87 3.18 3.73
C ASN A 86 -17.78 3.31 4.95
N ASN A 87 -17.19 3.59 6.11
CA ASN A 87 -17.94 3.89 7.33
C ASN A 87 -17.14 4.84 8.22
N LEU A 88 -17.73 5.24 9.34
CA LEU A 88 -17.09 6.18 10.26
C LEU A 88 -15.73 5.68 10.76
N TYR A 89 -15.59 4.39 11.04
CA TYR A 89 -14.36 3.80 11.56
C TYR A 89 -13.19 3.95 10.56
N THR A 90 -13.39 3.54 9.31
CA THR A 90 -12.35 3.60 8.28
C THR A 90 -12.04 5.04 7.85
N ARG A 91 -13.06 5.90 7.77
CA ARG A 91 -12.85 7.34 7.48
C ARG A 91 -12.04 8.02 8.57
N ASN A 92 -12.30 7.70 9.84
CA ASN A 92 -11.50 8.21 10.95
C ASN A 92 -10.05 7.75 10.86
N PHE A 93 -9.79 6.50 10.48
CA PHE A 93 -8.42 6.02 10.23
C PHE A 93 -7.74 6.85 9.13
N ILE A 94 -8.39 7.04 7.97
CA ILE A 94 -7.81 7.78 6.84
C ILE A 94 -7.60 9.26 7.17
N ASN A 95 -8.54 9.88 7.90
CA ASN A 95 -8.39 11.25 8.36
C ASN A 95 -7.24 11.39 9.37
N TYR A 96 -7.09 10.42 10.28
CA TYR A 96 -5.95 10.37 11.20
C TYR A 96 -4.64 10.21 10.44
N PHE A 97 -4.60 9.36 9.41
CA PHE A 97 -3.45 9.23 8.54
C PHE A 97 -3.09 10.58 7.91
N ALA A 98 -4.04 11.29 7.31
CA ALA A 98 -3.80 12.62 6.74
C ALA A 98 -3.27 13.61 7.79
N ASN A 99 -3.89 13.68 8.97
CA ASN A 99 -3.46 14.57 10.06
C ASN A 99 -2.14 14.16 10.71
N TYR A 100 -1.61 12.98 10.40
CA TYR A 100 -0.31 12.55 10.93
C TYR A 100 0.83 13.42 10.40
N GLU A 101 0.63 14.17 9.31
CA GLU A 101 1.58 15.18 8.83
C GLU A 101 2.10 16.09 9.95
N TYR A 102 1.21 16.54 10.84
CA TYR A 102 1.55 17.43 11.95
C TYR A 102 2.43 16.77 13.02
N LYS A 103 2.58 15.45 12.98
CA LYS A 103 3.45 14.64 13.85
C LYS A 103 4.74 14.21 13.17
N ILE A 104 4.90 14.45 11.86
CA ILE A 104 6.12 14.11 11.14
C ILE A 104 7.23 15.09 11.55
N PRO A 105 8.40 14.61 11.98
CA PRO A 105 9.57 15.44 12.22
C PRO A 105 9.95 16.27 10.98
N LYS A 106 10.27 17.55 11.17
CA LYS A 106 10.70 18.43 10.06
C LYS A 106 11.95 17.91 9.34
N THR A 107 12.78 17.14 10.04
CA THR A 107 13.99 16.49 9.51
C THR A 107 13.68 15.34 8.55
N THR A 108 12.54 14.67 8.73
CA THR A 108 12.11 13.54 7.91
C THR A 108 11.06 13.90 6.87
N SER A 109 10.63 15.17 6.75
CA SER A 109 9.48 15.55 5.92
C SER A 109 9.62 15.23 4.43
N HIS A 110 10.84 14.98 3.95
CA HIS A 110 11.12 14.51 2.59
C HIS A 110 10.78 13.03 2.38
N TYR A 111 10.60 12.26 3.46
CA TYR A 111 10.32 10.84 3.44
C TYR A 111 8.82 10.62 3.69
N ASN A 112 8.23 9.89 2.75
CA ASN A 112 6.83 9.95 2.34
C ASN A 112 5.82 9.34 3.35
N ASP A 113 4.56 9.39 2.93
CA ASP A 113 3.39 8.69 3.48
C ASP A 113 3.61 7.25 3.99
N ASN A 114 4.39 6.41 3.30
CA ASN A 114 4.65 5.01 3.69
C ASN A 114 5.35 4.88 5.06
N VAL A 115 6.28 5.79 5.37
CA VAL A 115 7.01 5.81 6.63
C VAL A 115 6.09 6.27 7.76
N ALA A 116 5.36 7.36 7.54
CA ALA A 116 4.37 7.89 8.49
C ALA A 116 3.28 6.84 8.80
N LEU A 117 2.85 6.09 7.79
CA LEU A 117 1.83 5.06 7.91
C LEU A 117 2.18 4.02 8.98
N GLN A 118 3.47 3.69 9.18
CA GLN A 118 3.88 2.74 10.21
C GLN A 118 3.41 3.18 11.60
N ALA A 119 3.69 4.44 11.97
CA ALA A 119 3.28 4.97 13.26
C ALA A 119 1.77 5.17 13.36
N VAL A 120 1.09 5.52 12.26
CA VAL A 120 -0.39 5.61 12.23
C VAL A 120 -1.03 4.30 12.62
N PHE A 121 -0.56 3.17 12.07
CA PHE A 121 -1.05 1.86 12.47
C PHE A 121 -0.85 1.64 13.96
N LEU A 122 0.35 1.86 14.49
CA LEU A 122 0.63 1.62 15.90
C LEU A 122 -0.17 2.52 16.85
N ASP A 123 -0.35 3.80 16.49
CA ASP A 123 -1.17 4.76 17.23
C ASP A 123 -2.61 4.25 17.41
N LEU A 124 -3.17 3.65 16.37
CA LEU A 124 -4.58 3.23 16.30
C LEU A 124 -4.81 1.81 16.82
N VAL A 125 -3.84 0.89 16.70
CA VAL A 125 -4.05 -0.53 17.05
C VAL A 125 -3.45 -0.95 18.39
N GLY A 126 -2.50 -0.20 18.97
CA GLY A 126 -1.81 -0.72 20.16
C GLY A 126 -0.81 0.18 20.85
N SER A 127 -0.98 1.50 20.79
CA SER A 127 -0.07 2.50 21.39
C SER A 127 0.20 2.29 22.89
N THR A 128 -0.69 1.58 23.61
CA THR A 128 -0.60 1.38 25.06
C THR A 128 0.09 0.09 25.49
N LYS A 129 0.28 -0.90 24.60
CA LYS A 129 0.84 -2.22 24.97
C LYS A 129 2.36 -2.21 25.06
N TYR A 130 3.04 -1.45 24.21
CA TYR A 130 4.51 -1.36 24.15
C TYR A 130 4.99 0.10 24.16
N PRO A 131 4.61 0.91 25.17
CA PRO A 131 4.82 2.36 25.14
C PRO A 131 6.30 2.76 25.15
N LYS A 132 7.17 1.97 25.82
CA LYS A 132 8.60 2.25 25.88
C LYS A 132 9.28 2.01 24.54
N GLN A 133 9.00 0.86 23.92
CA GLN A 133 9.49 0.51 22.58
C GLN A 133 8.97 1.52 21.57
N TYR A 134 7.70 1.91 21.67
CA TYR A 134 7.14 2.88 20.75
C TYR A 134 7.80 4.25 20.88
N LYS A 135 7.95 4.78 22.10
CA LYS A 135 8.67 6.02 22.37
C LYS A 135 10.11 5.97 21.83
N HIS A 136 10.77 4.82 21.97
CA HIS A 136 12.10 4.58 21.42
C HIS A 136 12.11 4.65 19.88
N CYS A 137 11.17 3.98 19.20
CA CYS A 137 11.04 4.09 17.74
C CYS A 137 10.75 5.53 17.28
N LEU A 138 9.89 6.27 17.99
CA LEU A 138 9.62 7.69 17.69
C LEU A 138 10.86 8.57 17.87
N HIS A 139 11.74 8.26 18.83
CA HIS A 139 13.01 8.95 18.97
C HIS A 139 13.93 8.72 17.75
N ILE A 140 13.99 7.49 17.23
CA ILE A 140 14.69 7.19 15.97
C ILE A 140 14.09 8.03 14.84
N PHE A 141 12.75 8.05 14.72
CA PHE A 141 12.06 8.81 13.69
C PHE A 141 12.39 10.30 13.73
N SER A 142 12.42 10.91 14.93
CA SER A 142 12.74 12.34 15.09
C SER A 142 14.12 12.75 14.60
N ASN A 143 15.07 11.81 14.57
CA ASN A 143 16.46 12.05 14.19
C ASN A 143 16.82 11.52 12.81
N ALA A 144 15.90 10.83 12.12
CA ALA A 144 16.16 10.29 10.80
C ALA A 144 16.24 11.41 9.75
N THR A 145 17.24 11.35 8.87
CA THR A 145 17.46 12.28 7.76
C THR A 145 17.81 11.57 6.46
N THR A 146 18.14 10.27 6.53
CA THR A 146 18.43 9.42 5.36
C THR A 146 17.37 8.34 5.16
N PHE A 147 17.34 7.74 3.97
CA PHE A 147 16.48 6.60 3.68
C PHE A 147 16.74 5.43 4.65
N GLU A 148 18.01 5.10 4.87
CA GLU A 148 18.43 4.00 5.75
C GLU A 148 17.95 4.21 7.19
N GLN A 149 18.06 5.44 7.71
CA GLN A 149 17.58 5.77 9.06
C GLN A 149 16.05 5.68 9.17
N ASN A 150 15.32 6.03 8.11
CA ASN A 150 13.87 5.82 8.07
C ASN A 150 13.52 4.33 8.03
N MET A 151 14.29 3.49 7.32
CA MET A 151 14.10 2.04 7.33
C MET A 151 14.35 1.40 8.70
N ILE A 152 15.32 1.91 9.47
CA ILE A 152 15.51 1.52 10.89
C ILE A 152 14.25 1.81 11.69
N PHE A 153 13.66 2.99 11.54
CA PHE A 153 12.40 3.33 12.18
C PHE A 153 11.24 2.42 11.73
N VAL A 154 11.09 2.18 10.43
CA VAL A 154 10.07 1.28 9.87
C VAL A 154 10.21 -0.09 10.52
N SER A 155 11.40 -0.70 10.50
CA SER A 155 11.65 -2.00 11.12
C SER A 155 11.40 -2.00 12.63
N CYS A 156 11.71 -0.91 13.34
CA CYS A 156 11.41 -0.74 14.77
C CYS A 156 9.89 -0.80 15.04
N ILE A 157 9.08 -0.11 14.24
CA ILE A 157 7.62 -0.12 14.37
C ILE A 157 7.04 -1.47 13.95
N ARG A 158 7.53 -2.06 12.84
CA ARG A 158 7.10 -3.37 12.34
C ARG A 158 7.33 -4.47 13.38
N TYR A 159 8.39 -4.39 14.19
CA TYR A 159 8.58 -5.29 15.32
C TYR A 159 7.42 -5.22 16.32
N ILE A 160 7.01 -4.02 16.73
CA ILE A 160 5.89 -3.84 17.67
C ILE A 160 4.59 -4.32 17.05
N LEU A 161 4.32 -3.98 15.78
CA LEU A 161 3.16 -4.48 15.05
C LEU A 161 3.16 -6.02 14.98
N ASN A 162 4.30 -6.66 14.75
CA ASN A 162 4.39 -8.12 14.79
C ASN A 162 4.04 -8.72 16.16
N LEU A 163 4.39 -8.06 17.26
CA LEU A 163 3.97 -8.48 18.61
C LEU A 163 2.47 -8.28 18.86
N LEU A 164 1.85 -7.32 18.17
CA LEU A 164 0.43 -6.99 18.28
C LEU A 164 -0.45 -7.83 17.35
N ASN A 165 0.13 -8.53 16.39
CA ASN A 165 -0.59 -9.33 15.41
C ASN A 165 -1.41 -10.43 16.10
N GLU A 166 -2.72 -10.42 15.88
CA GLU A 166 -3.68 -11.38 16.42
C GLU A 166 -3.51 -12.77 15.80
N GLU A 167 -2.92 -12.85 14.60
CA GLU A 167 -2.72 -14.10 13.84
C GLU A 167 -1.26 -14.22 13.36
N PRO A 168 -0.28 -14.43 14.27
CA PRO A 168 1.15 -14.42 13.95
C PRO A 168 1.58 -15.49 12.94
N ASN A 169 0.91 -16.64 12.94
CA ASN A 169 1.24 -17.79 12.09
C ASN A 169 0.47 -17.79 10.76
N ASN A 170 -0.40 -16.82 10.50
CA ASN A 170 -1.12 -16.74 9.25
C ASN A 170 -0.16 -16.28 8.12
N PRO A 171 -0.01 -17.04 7.02
CA PRO A 171 0.93 -16.73 5.95
C PRO A 171 0.45 -15.59 5.03
N ASP A 172 -0.83 -15.24 5.07
CA ASP A 172 -1.44 -14.31 4.12
C ASP A 172 -1.63 -12.91 4.69
N TYR A 173 -1.76 -12.74 6.01
CA TYR A 173 -1.98 -11.42 6.60
C TYR A 173 -1.53 -11.30 8.04
N HIS A 174 -1.31 -10.05 8.44
CA HIS A 174 -1.29 -9.62 9.83
C HIS A 174 -2.66 -9.04 10.20
N THR A 175 -3.12 -9.30 11.41
CA THR A 175 -4.47 -8.97 11.86
C THR A 175 -4.43 -8.12 13.12
N TYR A 176 -5.25 -7.06 13.13
CA TYR A 176 -5.37 -6.13 14.24
C TYR A 176 -6.82 -5.68 14.46
N ASP A 177 -7.07 -5.15 15.65
CA ASP A 177 -8.35 -4.60 16.09
C ASP A 177 -9.52 -5.57 15.86
N LYS A 178 -9.37 -6.80 16.37
CA LYS A 178 -10.37 -7.87 16.33
C LYS A 178 -10.77 -8.24 14.90
N GLY A 179 -9.80 -8.41 14.02
CA GLY A 179 -10.04 -8.77 12.62
C GLY A 179 -10.38 -7.60 11.67
N LYS A 180 -10.64 -6.39 12.18
CA LYS A 180 -11.04 -5.25 11.35
C LYS A 180 -9.95 -4.74 10.44
N ILE A 181 -8.70 -4.83 10.87
CA ILE A 181 -7.56 -4.34 10.11
C ILE A 181 -6.73 -5.54 9.67
N LYS A 182 -6.52 -5.67 8.36
CA LYS A 182 -5.60 -6.65 7.78
C LYS A 182 -4.50 -5.94 7.00
N ILE A 183 -3.26 -6.35 7.24
CA ILE A 183 -2.11 -6.03 6.37
C ILE A 183 -1.73 -7.31 5.66
N LEU A 184 -2.00 -7.38 4.35
CA LEU A 184 -1.68 -8.54 3.53
C LEU A 184 -0.16 -8.70 3.41
N ARG A 185 0.32 -9.91 3.64
CA ARG A 185 1.73 -10.25 3.53
C ARG A 185 2.16 -10.27 2.06
N LYS A 186 3.46 -10.18 1.85
CA LYS A 186 4.10 -10.02 0.54
C LYS A 186 3.65 -11.06 -0.50
N LEU A 187 3.51 -12.33 -0.08
CA LEU A 187 3.13 -13.46 -0.93
C LEU A 187 1.63 -13.82 -0.86
N SER A 188 0.81 -12.99 -0.23
CA SER A 188 -0.62 -13.25 -0.13
C SER A 188 -1.27 -13.23 -1.52
N PRO A 189 -2.10 -14.23 -1.89
CA PRO A 189 -2.87 -14.21 -3.13
C PRO A 189 -3.95 -13.11 -3.13
N LYS A 190 -4.29 -12.55 -1.95
CA LYS A 190 -5.23 -11.43 -1.83
C LYS A 190 -4.58 -10.07 -2.10
N ARG A 191 -3.26 -10.01 -2.32
CA ARG A 191 -2.58 -8.75 -2.68
C ARG A 191 -2.94 -8.38 -4.11
N TRP A 192 -3.38 -7.13 -4.32
CA TRP A 192 -3.86 -6.68 -5.63
C TRP A 192 -2.80 -5.99 -6.50
N ALA A 193 -1.67 -5.57 -5.92
CA ALA A 193 -0.64 -4.86 -6.68
C ALA A 193 0.78 -5.07 -6.19
N ARG A 194 1.74 -4.89 -7.09
CA ARG A 194 3.18 -4.84 -6.82
C ARG A 194 3.87 -3.81 -7.72
N ASP A 195 5.08 -3.43 -7.35
CA ASP A 195 5.91 -2.59 -8.20
C ASP A 195 6.34 -3.33 -9.48
N THR A 196 6.31 -2.62 -10.60
CA THR A 196 6.63 -3.13 -11.94
C THR A 196 8.06 -3.63 -12.07
N TRP A 197 9.02 -2.85 -11.57
CA TRP A 197 10.46 -3.09 -11.72
C TRP A 197 10.96 -4.33 -10.97
N LEU A 198 10.16 -4.89 -10.05
CA LEU A 198 10.49 -6.12 -9.34
C LEU A 198 10.70 -7.30 -10.29
N TYR A 199 10.00 -7.31 -11.42
CA TYR A 199 10.17 -8.31 -12.45
C TYR A 199 10.11 -7.72 -13.87
N HIS A 200 11.02 -6.78 -14.15
CA HIS A 200 11.22 -6.22 -15.50
C HIS A 200 9.94 -5.71 -16.19
N TRP A 201 8.97 -5.22 -15.41
CA TRP A 201 7.66 -4.75 -15.89
C TRP A 201 6.76 -5.83 -16.51
N LEU A 202 7.18 -7.09 -16.48
CA LEU A 202 6.40 -8.24 -16.94
C LEU A 202 5.37 -8.61 -15.88
N PHE A 203 4.34 -9.35 -16.28
CA PHE A 203 3.27 -9.82 -15.40
C PHE A 203 2.95 -11.30 -15.66
N CYS A 204 2.25 -11.92 -14.73
CA CYS A 204 1.70 -13.26 -14.91
C CYS A 204 0.19 -13.28 -14.62
N GLU A 205 -0.44 -14.46 -14.75
CA GLU A 205 -1.88 -14.62 -14.52
C GLU A 205 -2.35 -14.21 -13.14
N ASP A 206 -1.53 -14.33 -12.09
CA ASP A 206 -1.92 -13.99 -10.72
C ASP A 206 -1.82 -12.48 -10.43
N ASP A 207 -1.16 -11.69 -11.29
CA ASP A 207 -1.05 -10.25 -11.12
C ASP A 207 -2.33 -9.55 -11.56
N PHE A 208 -2.89 -8.67 -10.71
CA PHE A 208 -4.03 -7.83 -11.08
C PHE A 208 -3.61 -6.43 -11.54
N MET A 209 -2.96 -5.67 -10.65
CA MET A 209 -2.45 -4.32 -10.95
C MET A 209 -0.94 -4.24 -10.77
N LEU A 210 -0.30 -3.37 -11.53
CA LEU A 210 1.11 -3.00 -11.32
C LEU A 210 1.23 -1.51 -10.96
N HIS A 211 2.17 -1.20 -10.06
CA HIS A 211 2.49 0.13 -9.58
C HIS A 211 3.83 0.62 -10.13
N GLY A 212 3.90 1.90 -10.49
CA GLY A 212 5.11 2.54 -11.02
C GLY A 212 5.05 2.86 -12.52
N TRP A 213 3.87 2.80 -13.15
CA TRP A 213 3.65 3.22 -14.54
C TRP A 213 3.63 4.75 -14.70
N LYS A 214 4.75 5.38 -14.38
CA LYS A 214 4.97 6.79 -14.68
C LYS A 214 5.16 6.95 -16.19
N LYS A 215 4.81 8.14 -16.70
CA LYS A 215 4.88 8.44 -18.15
C LYS A 215 6.22 8.08 -18.77
N ASP A 216 7.33 8.45 -18.13
CA ASP A 216 8.68 8.20 -18.64
C ASP A 216 9.05 6.72 -18.58
N GLU A 217 8.54 5.99 -17.58
CA GLU A 217 8.75 4.55 -17.42
C GLU A 217 7.98 3.74 -18.46
N ILE A 218 6.74 4.14 -18.77
CA ILE A 218 5.97 3.55 -19.86
C ILE A 218 6.70 3.75 -21.19
N ALA A 219 7.23 4.96 -21.43
CA ALA A 219 7.96 5.28 -22.64
C ALA A 219 9.26 4.48 -22.80
N SER A 220 9.96 4.19 -21.69
CA SER A 220 11.19 3.39 -21.69
C SER A 220 10.94 1.88 -21.75
N HIS A 221 9.72 1.43 -21.42
CA HIS A 221 9.32 0.02 -21.46
C HIS A 221 8.10 -0.21 -22.39
N PRO A 222 8.21 0.07 -23.71
CA PRO A 222 7.09 -0.02 -24.66
C PRO A 222 6.62 -1.46 -24.94
N LYS A 223 7.04 -2.42 -24.12
CA LYS A 223 6.83 -3.85 -24.36
C LYS A 223 5.57 -4.40 -23.73
N ILE A 224 4.85 -3.66 -22.88
CA ILE A 224 3.62 -4.21 -22.27
C ILE A 224 2.44 -4.02 -23.20
N PHE A 225 1.98 -2.78 -23.42
CA PHE A 225 0.85 -2.50 -24.30
C PHE A 225 1.28 -2.07 -25.69
N LEU A 226 0.64 -2.65 -26.70
CA LEU A 226 0.86 -2.33 -28.11
C LEU A 226 0.12 -1.06 -28.52
N THR A 227 -0.99 -0.74 -27.86
CA THR A 227 -1.80 0.45 -28.11
C THR A 227 -2.22 1.12 -26.81
N GLU A 228 -2.52 2.41 -26.87
CA GLU A 228 -3.13 3.14 -25.76
C GLU A 228 -4.47 2.49 -25.35
N PHE A 229 -4.73 2.45 -24.05
CA PHE A 229 -5.99 1.95 -23.52
C PHE A 229 -7.12 2.90 -23.89
N ASN A 230 -7.99 2.48 -24.82
CA ASN A 230 -9.12 3.27 -25.30
C ASN A 230 -10.44 2.48 -25.18
N PRO A 231 -10.95 2.28 -23.96
CA PRO A 231 -12.16 1.50 -23.73
C PRO A 231 -13.42 2.26 -24.16
N THR A 232 -14.39 1.54 -24.70
CA THR A 232 -15.79 2.01 -24.78
C THR A 232 -16.65 1.23 -23.81
N GLU A 233 -17.76 1.82 -23.34
CA GLU A 233 -18.70 1.12 -22.47
C GLU A 233 -19.22 -0.17 -23.09
N SER A 234 -19.48 -0.16 -24.40
CA SER A 234 -19.90 -1.35 -25.15
C SER A 234 -18.82 -2.44 -25.15
N LEU A 235 -17.55 -2.07 -25.40
CA LEU A 235 -16.44 -3.03 -25.41
C LEU A 235 -16.24 -3.65 -24.01
N CYS A 236 -16.20 -2.82 -22.96
CA CYS A 236 -16.00 -3.28 -21.58
C CYS A 236 -17.15 -4.18 -21.07
N LYS A 237 -18.37 -4.03 -21.59
CA LYS A 237 -19.52 -4.89 -21.26
C LYS A 237 -19.65 -6.13 -22.14
N SER A 238 -18.86 -6.24 -23.20
CA SER A 238 -18.91 -7.34 -24.15
C SER A 238 -18.08 -8.54 -23.70
N SER A 239 -18.27 -9.69 -24.35
CA SER A 239 -17.36 -10.86 -24.22
C SER A 239 -15.94 -10.57 -24.70
N ASN A 240 -15.75 -9.51 -25.48
CA ASN A 240 -14.48 -9.13 -26.11
C ASN A 240 -13.72 -8.06 -25.32
N PHE A 241 -14.10 -7.79 -24.06
CA PHE A 241 -13.48 -6.73 -23.25
C PHE A 241 -11.95 -6.82 -23.15
N LEU A 242 -11.37 -8.02 -23.28
CA LEU A 242 -9.93 -8.25 -23.30
C LEU A 242 -9.23 -7.54 -24.47
N GLU A 243 -9.92 -7.28 -25.57
CA GLU A 243 -9.37 -6.53 -26.71
C GLU A 243 -9.00 -5.08 -26.31
N ALA A 244 -9.56 -4.54 -25.23
CA ALA A 244 -9.15 -3.24 -24.69
C ALA A 244 -7.74 -3.30 -24.06
N TRP A 245 -7.31 -4.46 -23.58
CA TRP A 245 -5.96 -4.71 -23.05
C TRP A 245 -5.07 -5.32 -24.13
N ASN A 246 -4.76 -4.53 -25.15
CA ASN A 246 -3.90 -4.95 -26.25
C ASN A 246 -2.43 -4.96 -25.81
N TYR A 247 -2.01 -6.04 -25.13
CA TYR A 247 -0.62 -6.22 -24.71
C TYR A 247 0.18 -7.16 -25.63
N ASN A 248 1.48 -6.95 -25.65
CA ASN A 248 2.43 -7.87 -26.26
C ASN A 248 2.41 -9.18 -25.47
N LEU A 249 2.18 -10.31 -26.13
CA LEU A 249 2.14 -11.62 -25.47
C LEU A 249 3.44 -11.97 -24.74
N SER A 250 4.59 -11.43 -25.16
CA SER A 250 5.87 -11.59 -24.46
C SER A 250 5.95 -10.86 -23.10
N ALA A 251 5.03 -9.92 -22.82
CA ALA A 251 4.93 -9.27 -21.52
C ALA A 251 4.33 -10.16 -20.44
N LYS A 252 3.56 -11.19 -20.86
CA LYS A 252 2.93 -12.17 -19.99
C LYS A 252 3.83 -13.40 -19.87
N VAL A 253 4.35 -13.64 -18.68
CA VAL A 253 5.24 -14.77 -18.36
C VAL A 253 4.58 -15.75 -17.40
N SER A 254 5.26 -16.86 -17.09
CA SER A 254 4.73 -17.83 -16.12
C SER A 254 4.79 -17.30 -14.69
N CYS A 255 3.77 -17.57 -13.87
CA CYS A 255 3.80 -17.16 -12.47
C CYS A 255 4.90 -17.86 -11.66
N LYS A 256 5.31 -19.06 -12.08
CA LYS A 256 6.45 -19.75 -11.46
C LYS A 256 7.72 -18.91 -11.52
N GLU A 257 8.03 -18.38 -12.70
CA GLU A 257 9.21 -17.57 -12.96
C GLU A 257 9.21 -16.27 -12.12
N ILE A 258 8.05 -15.59 -12.08
CA ILE A 258 7.86 -14.40 -11.25
C ILE A 258 8.01 -14.72 -9.75
N ASN A 259 7.37 -15.80 -9.29
CA ASN A 259 7.37 -16.17 -7.87
C ASN A 259 8.77 -16.55 -7.37
N GLU A 260 9.59 -17.22 -8.18
CA GLU A 260 10.99 -17.51 -7.85
C GLU A 260 11.79 -16.21 -7.61
N ASN A 261 11.58 -15.18 -8.43
CA ASN A 261 12.18 -13.87 -8.22
C ASN A 261 11.66 -13.19 -6.94
N PHE A 262 10.36 -13.25 -6.67
CA PHE A 262 9.76 -12.65 -5.48
C PHE A 262 10.26 -13.29 -4.19
N MET A 263 10.50 -14.60 -4.18
CA MET A 263 11.12 -15.26 -3.02
C MET A 263 12.48 -14.63 -2.67
N GLY A 264 13.28 -14.28 -3.68
CA GLY A 264 14.54 -13.55 -3.49
C GLY A 264 14.34 -12.17 -2.84
N TRP A 265 13.38 -11.39 -3.33
CA TRP A 265 13.03 -10.07 -2.74
C TRP A 265 12.54 -10.19 -1.30
N VAL A 266 11.68 -11.16 -1.01
CA VAL A 266 11.13 -11.41 0.33
C VAL A 266 12.26 -11.78 1.30
N GLN A 267 13.17 -12.67 0.88
CA GLN A 267 14.31 -13.08 1.71
C GLN A 267 15.27 -11.92 1.97
N MET A 268 15.60 -11.13 0.95
CA MET A 268 16.45 -9.94 1.09
C MET A 268 15.83 -8.92 2.05
N THR A 269 14.53 -8.67 1.89
CA THR A 269 13.77 -7.76 2.76
C THR A 269 13.78 -8.22 4.22
N TYR A 270 13.66 -9.53 4.45
CA TYR A 270 13.73 -10.10 5.79
C TYR A 270 15.12 -9.94 6.42
N ILE A 271 16.20 -10.15 5.66
CA ILE A 271 17.57 -9.91 6.14
C ILE A 271 17.77 -8.44 6.50
N ASN A 272 17.33 -7.52 5.63
CA ASN A 272 17.39 -6.09 5.89
C ASN A 272 16.58 -5.71 7.14
N HIS A 273 15.40 -6.32 7.33
CA HIS A 273 14.59 -6.14 8.53
C HIS A 273 15.36 -6.46 9.81
N LEU A 274 16.06 -7.61 9.84
CA LEU A 274 16.81 -8.05 11.02
C LEU A 274 17.99 -7.13 11.31
N ASN A 275 18.70 -6.68 10.27
CA ASN A 275 19.80 -5.72 10.40
C ASN A 275 19.30 -4.39 10.98
N ASP A 276 18.23 -3.84 10.40
CA ASP A 276 17.58 -2.61 10.87
C ASP A 276 17.07 -2.74 12.30
N LEU A 277 16.50 -3.91 12.65
CA LEU A 277 16.01 -4.18 13.99
C LEU A 277 17.15 -4.18 15.01
N ASN A 278 18.28 -4.79 14.68
CA ASN A 278 19.48 -4.78 15.50
C ASN A 278 20.03 -3.35 15.67
N LEU A 279 20.12 -2.58 14.58
CA LEU A 279 20.54 -1.18 14.60
C LEU A 279 19.59 -0.29 15.40
N SER A 280 18.29 -0.57 15.36
CA SER A 280 17.30 0.16 16.15
C SER A 280 17.50 -0.03 17.65
N LYS A 281 18.10 -1.15 18.09
CA LYS A 281 18.23 -1.55 19.51
C LYS A 281 16.90 -1.69 20.26
N VAL A 282 15.76 -1.75 19.58
CA VAL A 282 14.43 -1.84 20.22
C VAL A 282 14.27 -3.11 21.07
N LEU A 283 14.94 -4.20 20.68
CA LEU A 283 14.94 -5.48 21.40
C LEU A 283 15.54 -5.37 22.82
N PHE A 284 16.33 -4.32 23.09
CA PHE A 284 16.97 -4.09 24.39
C PHE A 284 16.19 -3.11 25.27
N VAL A 285 15.05 -2.59 24.79
CA VAL A 285 14.19 -1.67 25.54
C VAL A 285 13.34 -2.46 26.54
N LYS A 286 13.62 -2.26 27.83
CA LYS A 286 12.93 -2.89 28.97
C LYS A 286 11.87 -1.99 29.57
#